data_AF-A0A229T0C6-F1
#
_entry.id   AF-A0A229T0C6-F1
#
_cell.length_a   1.000
_cell.length_b   1.000
_cell.length_c   1.000
_cell.angle_alpha   90.00
_cell.angle_beta   90.00
_cell.angle_gamma   90.00
#
_symmetry.space_group_name_H-M   'P 1'
#
loop_
_entity.id
_entity.type
_entity.pdbx_description
1 polymer ?
#
loop_
_entity_poly.entity_id
_entity_poly.type
_entity_poly.pdbx_seq_one_letter_code
_entity_poly.pdbx_strand_id
1 'polypeptide(L)'
;MRWIGLLLVLVLAGCGVRPTNPVSAGDPPVGAAPGPILYFLQAGELQPVVRATGHLGTVADAVALLLAGPTPDEYAVNYASMLPPGAVGASVGTLDQGVVTVHLTVPLDVLPETAKDQIVCTVIAVHAQAGASAYGVVVRLAGPPGVMPADEYVTTKARPDGAEAAQGRTCPLIR
;
A
#
# COMPACT_ATOMS: atom_id res chain seq x y z
N MET A 1 -41.62 50.43 26.62
CA MET A 1 -40.91 50.99 25.44
C MET A 1 -39.42 50.60 25.29
N ARG A 2 -38.67 50.20 26.33
CA ARG A 2 -37.19 49.99 26.21
C ARG A 2 -36.73 48.63 25.64
N TRP A 3 -37.61 47.63 25.54
CA TRP A 3 -37.26 46.29 25.03
C TRP A 3 -37.42 46.13 23.51
N ILE A 4 -38.23 46.96 22.87
CA ILE A 4 -38.50 46.85 21.42
C ILE A 4 -37.27 47.29 20.61
N GLY A 5 -36.50 48.27 21.10
CA GLY A 5 -35.28 48.73 20.44
C GLY A 5 -34.14 47.70 20.47
N LEU A 6 -34.08 46.82 21.49
CA LEU A 6 -33.00 45.85 21.63
C LEU A 6 -33.19 44.65 20.69
N LEU A 7 -34.44 44.21 20.47
CA LEU A 7 -34.77 43.10 19.57
C LEU A 7 -34.53 43.45 18.09
N LEU A 8 -34.70 44.72 17.70
CA LEU A 8 -34.52 45.14 16.30
C LEU A 8 -33.05 45.13 15.87
N VAL A 9 -32.11 45.38 16.78
CA VAL A 9 -30.66 45.41 16.46
C VAL A 9 -30.09 44.00 16.27
N LEU A 10 -30.62 43.00 16.98
CA LEU A 10 -30.10 41.62 16.93
C LEU A 10 -30.39 40.91 15.59
N VAL A 11 -31.43 41.34 14.86
CA VAL A 11 -31.86 40.71 13.60
C VAL A 11 -31.04 41.19 12.39
N LEU A 12 -30.36 42.35 12.48
CA LEU A 12 -29.57 42.89 11.36
C LEU A 12 -28.11 42.41 11.30
N ALA A 13 -27.62 41.68 12.30
CA ALA A 13 -26.25 41.15 12.32
C ALA A 13 -26.11 39.71 11.79
N GLY A 14 -27.16 39.16 11.16
CA GLY A 14 -27.11 37.86 10.49
C GLY A 14 -26.62 37.98 9.05
N CYS A 15 -25.31 37.99 8.80
CA CYS A 15 -24.78 37.80 7.44
C CYS A 15 -25.21 36.42 6.93
N GLY A 16 -26.16 36.41 5.99
CA GLY A 16 -26.68 35.19 5.36
C GLY A 16 -25.61 34.45 4.58
N VAL A 17 -24.90 33.53 5.24
CA VAL A 17 -24.09 32.51 4.59
C VAL A 17 -25.04 31.48 3.98
N ARG A 18 -25.26 31.57 2.66
CA ARG A 18 -25.97 30.51 1.94
C ARG A 18 -25.20 29.20 2.14
N PRO A 19 -25.85 28.09 2.53
CA PRO A 19 -25.21 26.80 2.50
C PRO A 19 -24.84 26.51 1.06
N THR A 20 -23.57 26.68 0.71
CA THR A 20 -23.02 26.12 -0.52
C THR A 20 -23.06 24.63 -0.32
N ASN A 21 -23.86 23.93 -1.13
CA ASN A 21 -23.79 22.47 -1.18
C ASN A 21 -22.32 22.07 -1.37
N PRO A 22 -21.85 21.03 -0.65
CA PRO A 22 -20.51 20.51 -0.89
C PRO A 22 -20.38 20.18 -2.38
N VAL A 23 -19.48 20.89 -3.06
CA VAL A 23 -19.05 20.53 -4.41
C VAL A 23 -18.30 19.22 -4.25
N SER A 24 -18.79 18.16 -4.90
CA SER A 24 -18.05 16.91 -5.00
C SER A 24 -16.69 17.22 -5.60
N ALA A 25 -15.62 17.08 -4.83
CA ALA A 25 -14.26 17.48 -5.20
C ALA A 25 -13.61 16.55 -6.24
N GLY A 26 -14.43 15.91 -7.09
CA GLY A 26 -14.00 14.85 -8.00
C GLY A 26 -13.40 13.65 -7.25
N ASP A 27 -12.97 12.65 -8.01
CA ASP A 27 -12.02 11.68 -7.48
C ASP A 27 -10.73 12.40 -7.07
N PRO A 28 -10.06 11.96 -5.99
CA PRO A 28 -8.81 12.57 -5.54
C PRO A 28 -7.82 12.63 -6.70
N PRO A 29 -6.99 13.69 -6.79
CA PRO A 29 -5.95 13.74 -7.80
C PRO A 29 -5.04 12.53 -7.63
N VAL A 30 -5.12 11.58 -8.56
CA VAL A 30 -4.07 10.59 -8.75
C VAL A 30 -2.83 11.40 -9.08
N GLY A 31 -1.90 11.48 -8.13
CA GLY A 31 -0.79 12.45 -8.18
C GLY A 31 -0.12 12.46 -9.55
N ALA A 32 0.24 13.65 -10.02
CA ALA A 32 1.01 13.89 -11.25
C ALA A 32 2.46 13.39 -11.10
N ALA A 33 2.63 12.14 -10.67
CA ALA A 33 3.88 11.45 -10.55
C ALA A 33 4.22 10.78 -11.90
N PRO A 34 5.52 10.71 -12.27
CA PRO A 34 5.97 9.96 -13.44
C PRO A 34 5.51 8.49 -13.43
N GLY A 35 5.28 7.93 -12.25
CA GLY A 35 4.60 6.67 -12.00
C GLY A 35 4.92 6.08 -10.63
N PRO A 36 4.50 4.84 -10.32
CA PRO A 36 4.70 4.24 -9.01
C PRO A 36 6.16 3.87 -8.74
N ILE A 37 6.51 3.81 -7.45
CA ILE A 37 7.82 3.32 -7.00
C ILE A 37 7.67 1.82 -6.73
N LEU A 38 8.48 1.03 -7.40
CA LEU A 38 8.56 -0.42 -7.24
C LEU A 38 9.91 -0.76 -6.59
N TYR A 39 9.94 -1.75 -5.71
CA TYR A 39 11.18 -2.21 -5.10
C TYR A 39 11.71 -3.43 -5.84
N PHE A 40 12.85 -3.24 -6.51
CA PHE A 40 13.61 -4.30 -7.14
C PHE A 40 14.89 -4.57 -6.35
N LEU A 41 15.59 -5.63 -6.74
CA LEU A 41 16.91 -5.92 -6.22
C LEU A 41 17.97 -5.42 -7.18
N GLN A 42 19.02 -4.81 -6.66
CA GLN A 42 20.25 -4.54 -7.38
C GLN A 42 21.42 -4.97 -6.51
N ALA A 43 22.30 -5.82 -7.04
CA ALA A 43 23.38 -6.43 -6.26
C ALA A 43 22.91 -7.13 -4.96
N GLY A 44 21.66 -7.62 -4.93
CA GLY A 44 21.06 -8.30 -3.77
C GLY A 44 20.40 -7.36 -2.75
N GLU A 45 20.45 -6.04 -2.95
CA GLU A 45 19.82 -5.06 -2.06
C GLU A 45 18.53 -4.49 -2.65
N LEU A 46 17.55 -4.21 -1.79
CA LEU A 46 16.29 -3.56 -2.17
C LEU A 46 16.54 -2.10 -2.58
N GLN A 47 16.14 -1.76 -3.81
CA GLN A 47 16.28 -0.44 -4.40
C GLN A 47 14.94 0.07 -4.93
N PRO A 48 14.57 1.32 -4.62
CA PRO A 48 13.38 1.95 -5.17
C PRO A 48 13.60 2.35 -6.64
N VAL A 49 12.67 1.99 -7.51
CA VAL A 49 12.70 2.30 -8.95
C VAL A 49 11.37 2.94 -9.35
N VAL A 50 11.42 4.13 -9.95
CA VAL A 50 10.22 4.79 -10.49
C VAL A 50 9.86 4.14 -11.82
N ARG A 51 8.69 3.50 -11.89
CA ARG A 51 8.18 2.93 -13.13
C ARG A 51 7.47 4.01 -13.93
N ALA A 52 7.99 4.36 -15.10
CA ALA A 52 7.43 5.42 -15.95
C ALA A 52 6.13 4.98 -16.66
N THR A 53 5.02 5.00 -15.94
CA THR A 53 3.66 4.76 -16.46
C THR A 53 2.95 6.04 -16.90
N GLY A 54 3.48 7.21 -16.53
CA GLY A 54 2.87 8.52 -16.78
C GLY A 54 1.80 8.92 -15.74
N HIS A 55 1.53 8.07 -14.75
CA HIS A 55 0.61 8.34 -13.65
C HIS A 55 0.92 7.41 -12.47
N LEU A 56 0.65 7.83 -11.23
CA LEU A 56 0.92 7.00 -10.04
C LEU A 56 0.17 5.65 -10.06
N GLY A 57 -1.10 5.66 -10.49
CA GLY A 57 -1.98 4.49 -10.42
C GLY A 57 -2.41 4.14 -8.99
N THR A 58 -2.94 2.93 -8.81
CA THR A 58 -3.32 2.39 -7.50
C THR A 58 -2.22 1.49 -6.92
N VAL A 59 -2.35 1.15 -5.64
CA VAL A 59 -1.47 0.16 -4.99
C VAL A 59 -1.59 -1.22 -5.67
N ALA A 60 -2.79 -1.59 -6.11
CA ALA A 60 -3.00 -2.82 -6.86
C ALA A 60 -2.25 -2.81 -8.19
N ASP A 61 -2.29 -1.69 -8.92
CA ASP A 61 -1.56 -1.54 -10.19
C ASP A 61 -0.05 -1.66 -9.99
N ALA A 62 0.48 -1.04 -8.92
CA ALA A 62 1.90 -1.11 -8.61
C ALA A 62 2.35 -2.53 -8.22
N VAL A 63 1.55 -3.25 -7.42
CA VAL A 63 1.83 -4.66 -7.10
C VAL A 63 1.78 -5.52 -8.37
N ALA A 64 0.82 -5.27 -9.28
CA ALA A 64 0.77 -5.97 -10.56
C ALA A 64 2.01 -5.69 -11.43
N LEU A 65 2.48 -4.45 -11.48
CA LEU A 65 3.72 -4.07 -12.19
C LEU A 65 4.97 -4.72 -11.58
N LEU A 66 5.03 -4.85 -10.26
CA LEU A 66 6.10 -5.55 -9.56
C LEU A 66 6.12 -7.05 -9.89
N LEU A 67 4.93 -7.68 -9.91
CA LEU A 67 4.77 -9.10 -10.25
C LEU A 67 5.07 -9.41 -11.71
N ALA A 68 4.85 -8.44 -12.61
CA ALA A 68 5.30 -8.52 -13.99
C ALA A 68 6.84 -8.50 -14.12
N GLY A 69 7.53 -8.00 -13.09
CA GLY A 69 8.98 -7.95 -13.01
C GLY A 69 9.60 -6.68 -13.61
N PRO A 70 10.95 -6.63 -13.66
CA PRO A 70 11.69 -5.55 -14.30
C PRO A 70 11.40 -5.44 -15.80
N THR A 71 11.45 -4.22 -16.34
CA THR A 71 11.42 -3.97 -17.79
C THR A 71 12.76 -4.32 -18.45
N PRO A 72 12.84 -4.42 -19.78
CA PRO A 72 14.12 -4.63 -20.47
C PRO A 72 15.19 -3.59 -20.13
N ASP A 73 14.81 -2.32 -19.97
CA ASP A 73 15.72 -1.23 -19.61
C ASP A 73 16.20 -1.36 -18.15
N GLU A 74 15.31 -1.76 -17.23
CA GLU A 74 15.65 -2.02 -15.83
C GLU A 74 16.58 -3.25 -15.70
N TYR A 75 16.34 -4.30 -16.49
CA TYR A 75 17.26 -5.45 -16.59
C TYR A 75 18.63 -5.05 -17.14
N ALA A 76 18.69 -4.15 -18.12
CA ALA A 76 19.96 -3.67 -18.69
C ALA A 76 20.86 -2.97 -17.66
N VAL A 77 20.27 -2.44 -16.58
CA VAL A 77 21.01 -1.86 -15.43
C VAL A 77 21.04 -2.78 -14.20
N ASN A 78 20.83 -4.08 -14.41
CA ASN A 78 20.95 -5.16 -13.41
C ASN A 78 19.91 -5.12 -12.28
N TYR A 79 18.71 -4.59 -12.52
CA TYR A 79 17.60 -4.84 -11.61
C TYR A 79 17.05 -6.25 -11.77
N ALA A 80 16.70 -6.87 -10.65
CA ALA A 80 16.14 -8.21 -10.58
C ALA A 80 14.91 -8.25 -9.66
N SER A 81 14.09 -9.28 -9.81
CA SER A 81 12.99 -9.58 -8.91
C SER A 81 13.10 -11.01 -8.39
N MET A 82 12.82 -11.22 -7.11
CA MET A 82 12.69 -12.54 -6.49
C MET A 82 11.27 -13.08 -6.57
N LEU A 83 10.36 -12.33 -7.18
CA LEU A 83 9.00 -12.80 -7.43
C LEU A 83 8.99 -13.73 -8.65
N PRO A 84 8.31 -14.89 -8.58
CA PRO A 84 8.18 -15.77 -9.72
C PRO A 84 7.42 -15.06 -10.85
N PRO A 85 7.99 -14.91 -12.05
CA PRO A 85 7.32 -14.21 -13.13
C PRO A 85 6.06 -14.98 -13.56
N GLY A 86 4.93 -14.28 -13.66
CA GLY A 86 3.69 -14.80 -14.24
C GLY A 86 2.94 -15.89 -13.45
N ALA A 87 3.46 -16.34 -12.30
CA ALA A 87 2.84 -17.41 -11.50
C ALA A 87 2.15 -16.90 -10.21
N VAL A 88 2.39 -15.65 -9.83
CA VAL A 88 1.82 -15.03 -8.64
C VAL A 88 0.83 -13.95 -9.07
N GLY A 89 -0.45 -14.20 -8.86
CA GLY A 89 -1.48 -13.17 -8.87
C GLY A 89 -1.56 -12.51 -7.49
N ALA A 90 -1.96 -11.24 -7.46
CA ALA A 90 -2.28 -10.58 -6.21
C ALA A 90 -3.57 -9.77 -6.31
N SER A 91 -4.33 -9.73 -5.21
CA SER A 91 -5.36 -8.73 -5.00
C SER A 91 -5.03 -7.90 -3.77
N VAL A 92 -5.31 -6.61 -3.84
CA VAL A 92 -5.03 -5.66 -2.75
C VAL A 92 -6.35 -5.20 -2.18
N GLY A 93 -6.53 -5.40 -0.87
CA GLY A 93 -7.67 -4.88 -0.12
C GLY A 93 -7.56 -3.37 0.08
N THR A 94 -8.69 -2.75 0.44
CA THR A 94 -8.72 -1.34 0.82
C THR A 94 -7.92 -1.09 2.10
N LEU A 95 -7.39 0.12 2.27
CA LEU A 95 -6.79 0.55 3.53
C LEU A 95 -7.87 0.58 4.61
N ASP A 96 -7.78 -0.30 5.60
CA ASP A 96 -8.70 -0.38 6.73
C ASP A 96 -7.93 -0.25 8.04
N GLN A 97 -8.27 0.76 8.85
CA GLN A 97 -7.60 1.02 10.14
C GLN A 97 -6.06 1.12 10.05
N GLY A 98 -5.52 1.59 8.92
CA GLY A 98 -4.07 1.65 8.68
C GLY A 98 -3.47 0.34 8.16
N VAL A 99 -4.26 -0.69 7.90
CA VAL A 99 -3.80 -1.99 7.40
C VAL A 99 -4.17 -2.16 5.93
N VAL A 100 -3.21 -2.58 5.12
CA VAL A 100 -3.38 -2.95 3.71
C VAL A 100 -3.13 -4.43 3.59
N THR A 101 -4.08 -5.18 3.04
CA THR A 101 -3.92 -6.63 2.86
C THR A 101 -3.62 -6.96 1.41
N VAL A 102 -2.52 -7.67 1.17
CA VAL A 102 -2.18 -8.22 -0.15
C VAL A 102 -2.41 -9.71 -0.12
N HIS A 103 -3.37 -10.18 -0.90
CA HIS A 103 -3.66 -11.60 -1.08
C HIS A 103 -2.86 -12.13 -2.27
N LEU A 104 -1.99 -13.10 -2.06
CA LEU A 104 -1.22 -13.79 -3.08
C LEU A 104 -1.90 -15.12 -3.44
N THR A 105 -1.77 -15.54 -4.69
CA THR A 105 -2.29 -16.84 -5.17
C THR A 105 -1.41 -18.04 -4.76
N VAL A 106 -0.29 -17.79 -4.08
CA VAL A 106 0.69 -18.80 -3.68
C VAL A 106 0.90 -18.80 -2.16
N PRO A 107 1.28 -19.94 -1.57
CA PRO A 107 1.59 -20.00 -0.15
C PRO A 107 2.72 -19.05 0.24
N LEU A 108 2.65 -18.48 1.45
CA LEU A 108 3.67 -17.52 1.90
C LEU A 108 4.99 -18.20 2.29
N ASP A 109 4.97 -19.49 2.64
CA ASP A 109 6.14 -20.29 3.00
C ASP A 109 7.05 -20.59 1.81
N VAL A 110 6.50 -20.62 0.59
CA VAL A 110 7.30 -20.83 -0.64
C VAL A 110 7.93 -19.53 -1.16
N LEU A 111 7.55 -18.37 -0.62
CA LEU A 111 8.11 -17.08 -1.01
C LEU A 111 9.37 -16.77 -0.21
N PRO A 112 10.49 -16.44 -0.87
CA PRO A 112 11.66 -15.90 -0.20
C PRO A 112 11.30 -14.65 0.60
N GLU A 113 11.95 -14.45 1.74
CA GLU A 113 11.78 -13.24 2.56
C GLU A 113 12.01 -11.95 1.76
N THR A 114 13.01 -11.96 0.87
CA THR A 114 13.28 -10.82 -0.03
C THR A 114 12.14 -10.54 -0.99
N ALA A 115 11.42 -11.55 -1.48
CA ALA A 115 10.25 -11.36 -2.34
C ALA A 115 9.08 -10.73 -1.56
N LYS A 116 8.87 -11.14 -0.30
CA LYS A 116 7.89 -10.52 0.61
C LYS A 116 8.25 -9.04 0.86
N ASP A 117 9.53 -8.75 1.09
CA ASP A 117 10.01 -7.39 1.32
C ASP A 117 9.82 -6.49 0.09
N GLN A 118 10.07 -7.00 -1.12
CA GLN A 118 9.77 -6.28 -2.36
C GLN A 118 8.29 -5.86 -2.45
N ILE A 119 7.37 -6.77 -2.11
CA ILE A 119 5.93 -6.47 -2.09
C ILE A 119 5.62 -5.41 -1.03
N VAL A 120 6.04 -5.65 0.22
CA VAL A 120 5.75 -4.76 1.35
C VAL A 120 6.28 -3.35 1.08
N CYS A 121 7.52 -3.21 0.62
CA CYS A 121 8.11 -1.91 0.36
C CYS A 121 7.50 -1.18 -0.83
N THR A 122 7.08 -1.91 -1.86
CA THR A 122 6.31 -1.33 -2.97
C THR A 122 4.97 -0.77 -2.49
N VAL A 123 4.23 -1.54 -1.68
CA VAL A 123 2.94 -1.08 -1.11
C VAL A 123 3.11 0.17 -0.27
N ILE A 124 4.08 0.18 0.65
CA ILE A 124 4.37 1.33 1.52
C ILE A 124 4.73 2.56 0.68
N ALA A 125 5.59 2.42 -0.32
CA ALA A 125 6.05 3.54 -1.12
C ALA A 125 4.96 4.15 -2.01
N VAL A 126 4.08 3.32 -2.56
CA VAL A 126 2.95 3.82 -3.37
C VAL A 126 1.92 4.49 -2.47
N HIS A 127 1.65 3.94 -1.28
CA HIS A 127 0.81 4.61 -0.28
C HIS A 127 1.38 5.97 0.12
N ALA A 128 2.69 6.05 0.37
CA ALA A 128 3.35 7.31 0.70
C ALA A 128 3.23 8.34 -0.45
N GLN A 129 3.42 7.91 -1.70
CA GLN A 129 3.27 8.78 -2.88
C GLN A 129 1.84 9.26 -3.09
N ALA A 130 0.84 8.46 -2.70
CA ALA A 130 -0.57 8.84 -2.76
C ALA A 130 -0.97 9.85 -1.66
N GLY A 131 -0.02 10.33 -0.85
CA GLY A 131 -0.26 11.30 0.21
C GLY A 131 -0.78 10.70 1.53
N ALA A 132 -0.84 9.37 1.64
CA ALA A 132 -1.02 8.73 2.93
C ALA A 132 0.28 8.90 3.75
N SER A 133 0.15 9.10 5.06
CA SER A 133 1.33 9.12 5.93
C SER A 133 2.04 7.76 5.83
N ALA A 134 3.31 7.74 5.43
CA ALA A 134 4.12 6.52 5.44
C ALA A 134 4.26 5.93 6.86
N TYR A 135 4.02 6.76 7.88
CA TYR A 135 3.97 6.37 9.28
C TYR A 135 2.56 5.85 9.62
N GLY A 136 2.47 4.56 9.92
CA GLY A 136 1.24 3.91 10.40
C GLY A 136 0.54 3.00 9.39
N VAL A 137 1.12 2.79 8.20
CA VAL A 137 0.64 1.76 7.26
C VAL A 137 1.27 0.42 7.62
N VAL A 138 0.43 -0.57 7.93
CA VAL A 138 0.82 -1.97 8.14
C VAL A 138 0.43 -2.75 6.90
N VAL A 139 1.40 -3.44 6.28
CA VAL A 139 1.11 -4.34 5.16
C VAL A 139 0.97 -5.76 5.67
N ARG A 140 -0.18 -6.37 5.45
CA ARG A 140 -0.47 -7.77 5.76
C ARG A 140 -0.43 -8.60 4.48
N LEU A 141 0.46 -9.58 4.41
CA LEU A 141 0.44 -10.57 3.34
C LEU A 141 -0.47 -11.73 3.74
N ALA A 142 -1.27 -12.22 2.80
CA ALA A 142 -2.11 -13.39 2.94
C ALA A 142 -1.94 -14.29 1.72
N GLY A 143 -1.95 -15.60 1.91
CA GLY A 143 -1.89 -16.59 0.82
C GLY A 143 -2.65 -17.86 1.21
N PRO A 144 -2.89 -18.79 0.27
CA PRO A 144 -3.39 -20.13 0.60
C PRO A 144 -2.47 -20.84 1.61
N PRO A 145 -2.99 -21.80 2.38
CA PRO A 145 -2.15 -22.60 3.27
C PRO A 145 -1.10 -23.37 2.46
N GLY A 146 0.13 -23.42 2.97
CA GLY A 146 1.19 -24.25 2.42
C GLY A 146 0.85 -25.73 2.52
N VAL A 147 1.29 -26.51 1.53
CA VAL A 147 1.22 -27.98 1.61
C VAL A 147 2.41 -28.47 2.44
N MET A 148 2.18 -28.79 3.71
CA MET A 148 3.19 -29.47 4.53
C MET A 148 3.16 -30.98 4.23
N PRO A 149 4.32 -31.65 4.06
CA PRO A 149 4.38 -33.11 4.00
C PRO A 149 3.73 -33.73 5.24
N ALA A 150 2.83 -34.69 5.05
CA ALA A 150 2.03 -35.29 6.13
C ALA A 150 2.86 -36.12 7.14
N ASP A 151 4.13 -36.36 6.83
CA ASP A 151 5.13 -37.07 7.63
C ASP A 151 5.67 -36.25 8.82
N GLU A 152 5.39 -34.94 8.89
CA GLU A 152 5.74 -34.05 10.01
C GLU A 152 4.53 -33.68 10.90
N TYR A 153 3.56 -34.56 11.08
CA TYR A 153 2.58 -34.39 12.16
C TYR A 153 3.19 -34.85 13.51
N VAL A 154 4.19 -34.12 14.01
CA VAL A 154 4.48 -34.15 15.46
C VAL A 154 3.46 -33.22 16.10
N THR A 155 2.48 -33.81 16.79
CA THR A 155 1.36 -33.15 17.47
C THR A 155 1.85 -32.31 18.66
N THR A 156 2.65 -31.27 18.41
CA THR A 156 2.85 -30.21 19.40
C THR A 156 1.68 -29.25 19.22
N LYS A 157 0.84 -29.18 20.26
CA LYS A 157 -0.33 -28.31 20.32
C LYS A 157 0.12 -26.85 20.13
N ALA A 158 0.10 -26.37 18.89
CA ALA A 158 0.41 -24.98 18.59
C ALA A 158 -0.67 -24.10 19.22
N ARG A 159 -0.28 -23.38 20.25
CA ARG A 159 -1.04 -22.28 20.82
C ARG A 159 -1.06 -21.15 19.76
N PRO A 160 -2.20 -20.52 19.43
CA PRO A 160 -2.31 -19.54 18.34
C PRO A 160 -1.62 -18.19 18.63
N ASP A 161 -0.61 -18.16 19.50
CA ASP A 161 0.04 -16.95 20.01
C ASP A 161 1.33 -16.63 19.24
N GLY A 162 1.50 -17.21 18.05
CA GLY A 162 2.72 -17.14 17.22
C GLY A 162 2.55 -16.36 15.93
N ALA A 163 1.65 -15.38 15.87
CA ALA A 163 1.83 -14.31 14.89
C ALA A 163 3.05 -13.51 15.34
N GLU A 164 4.25 -13.99 15.00
CA GLU A 164 5.48 -13.23 15.16
C GLU A 164 5.22 -11.90 14.47
N ALA A 165 5.13 -10.83 15.26
CA ALA A 165 5.00 -9.49 14.74
C ALA A 165 6.15 -9.32 13.77
N ALA A 166 5.84 -9.11 12.48
CA ALA A 166 6.85 -8.85 11.47
C ALA A 166 7.75 -7.74 12.01
N GLN A 167 8.95 -8.14 12.46
CA GLN A 167 9.94 -7.26 13.08
C GLN A 167 10.04 -6.06 12.16
N GLY A 168 9.66 -4.87 12.61
CA GLY A 168 9.43 -3.71 11.75
C GLY A 168 10.54 -3.51 10.73
N ARG A 169 10.36 -4.07 9.54
CA ARG A 169 11.35 -4.03 8.47
C ARG A 169 11.22 -2.66 7.84
N THR A 170 12.24 -1.83 8.05
CA THR A 170 12.32 -0.52 7.43
C THR A 170 12.66 -0.68 5.96
N CYS A 171 11.74 -0.29 5.09
CA CYS A 171 12.03 -0.15 3.67
C CYS A 171 13.08 0.95 3.48
N PRO A 172 14.15 0.69 2.72
CA PRO A 172 15.17 1.70 2.48
C PRO A 172 14.49 2.96 1.92
N LEU A 173 14.77 4.11 2.55
CA LEU A 173 13.98 5.32 2.34
C LEU A 173 14.00 5.77 0.88
N ILE A 174 12.83 6.23 0.44
CA ILE A 174 12.64 7.03 -0.78
C ILE A 174 13.39 8.34 -0.53
N ARG A 175 14.59 8.49 -1.09
CA ARG A 175 15.37 9.74 -0.99
C ARG A 175 14.88 10.76 -2.01
#